data_AF-A0AAN6L534-F1
#
_entry.id   AF-A0AAN6L534-F1
#
_cell.length_a   1.000
_cell.length_b   1.000
_cell.length_c   1.000
_cell.angle_alpha   90.00
_cell.angle_beta   90.00
_cell.angle_gamma   90.00
#
_symmetry.space_group_name_H-M   'P 1'
#
loop_
_entity.id
_entity.type
_entity.pdbx_description
1 polymer ?
#
loop_
_entity_poly.entity_id
_entity_poly.type
_entity_poly.pdbx_seq_one_letter_code
_entity_poly.pdbx_strand_id
1 'polypeptide(L)'
;MPPWRELIDAPYGQALPSVYVKVMDSKDAGFVLTLLILILTALSCVSVLTAVSRVTWAFARDRALPFSRVFSQVNSKTGTPVYATALAATIMGLLGIINLGSSAAFTAFISVGVMGLALSYAVPIAISLWFKRKEVEQARWSCGKKSGTFVNLVSLAWVALELVLFSMPSTLPVTPESMNYAIVVLTGFMSLSILWYIIHAHKVYKGPPAAAAIIVE
;
A
#
# COMPACT_ATOMS: atom_id res chain seq x y z
N MET A 1 17.65 -0.51 -27.05
CA MET A 1 16.77 -1.28 -26.13
C MET A 1 16.74 -2.73 -26.59
N PRO A 2 16.80 -3.72 -25.69
CA PRO A 2 16.61 -5.12 -26.06
C PRO A 2 15.23 -5.34 -26.70
N PRO A 3 15.10 -6.29 -27.66
CA PRO A 3 13.83 -6.61 -28.28
C PRO A 3 12.82 -7.10 -27.23
N TRP A 4 11.56 -6.67 -27.35
CA TRP A 4 10.52 -6.91 -26.33
C TRP A 4 10.30 -8.40 -25.99
N ARG A 5 10.61 -9.31 -26.93
CA ARG A 5 10.52 -10.76 -26.70
C ARG A 5 11.54 -11.25 -25.65
N GLU A 6 12.76 -10.72 -25.67
CA GLU A 6 13.79 -11.05 -24.67
C GLU A 6 13.44 -10.54 -23.27
N LEU A 7 12.63 -9.47 -23.18
CA LEU A 7 12.17 -8.90 -21.92
C LEU A 7 11.00 -9.68 -21.29
N ILE A 8 10.19 -10.33 -22.12
CA ILE A 8 9.07 -11.17 -21.66
C ILE A 8 9.59 -12.51 -21.13
N ASP A 9 10.61 -13.08 -21.79
CA ASP A 9 11.25 -14.34 -21.36
C ASP A 9 12.37 -14.13 -20.31
N ALA A 10 12.50 -12.92 -19.78
CA ALA A 10 13.53 -12.62 -18.79
C ALA A 10 13.36 -13.52 -17.54
N PRO A 11 14.47 -14.08 -16.99
CA PRO A 11 14.40 -14.93 -15.80
C PRO A 11 13.64 -14.24 -14.66
N TYR A 12 12.72 -14.97 -14.02
CA TYR A 12 11.87 -14.49 -12.93
C TYR A 12 10.96 -13.29 -13.30
N GLY A 13 10.74 -13.01 -14.58
CA GLY A 13 9.92 -11.89 -15.05
C GLY A 13 10.55 -10.52 -14.78
N GLN A 14 11.85 -10.46 -14.48
CA GLN A 14 12.55 -9.22 -14.20
C GLN A 14 13.33 -8.72 -15.42
N ALA A 15 12.76 -7.72 -16.09
CA ALA A 15 13.35 -7.08 -17.26
C ALA A 15 14.61 -6.25 -16.93
N LEU A 16 14.67 -5.61 -15.77
CA LEU A 16 15.69 -4.59 -15.45
C LEU A 16 17.15 -5.11 -15.54
N PRO A 17 17.53 -6.26 -14.97
CA PRO A 17 18.91 -6.74 -15.06
C PRO A 17 19.35 -7.01 -16.50
N SER A 18 18.44 -7.57 -17.33
CA SER A 18 18.71 -7.83 -18.75
C SER A 18 18.89 -6.55 -19.56
N VAL A 19 18.13 -5.49 -19.23
CA VAL A 19 18.29 -4.17 -19.83
C VAL A 19 19.65 -3.57 -19.48
N TYR A 20 20.09 -3.64 -18.22
CA TYR A 20 21.37 -3.06 -17.82
C TYR A 20 22.56 -3.71 -18.51
N VAL A 21 22.59 -5.04 -18.60
CA VAL A 21 23.65 -5.76 -19.32
C VAL A 21 23.65 -5.37 -20.80
N LYS A 22 22.48 -5.24 -21.43
CA LYS A 22 22.38 -4.90 -22.86
C LYS A 22 22.72 -3.45 -23.18
N VAL A 23 22.38 -2.51 -22.30
CA VAL A 23 22.66 -1.07 -22.49
C VAL A 23 24.12 -0.73 -22.21
N MET A 24 24.71 -1.38 -21.21
CA MET A 24 26.10 -1.12 -20.80
C MET A 24 27.14 -1.90 -21.63
N ASP A 25 26.69 -2.84 -22.48
CA ASP A 25 27.52 -3.77 -23.27
C ASP A 25 28.58 -4.52 -22.44
N SER A 26 28.34 -4.65 -21.13
CA SER A 26 29.26 -5.26 -20.17
C SER A 26 28.48 -5.93 -19.05
N LYS A 27 28.86 -7.19 -18.77
CA LYS A 27 28.27 -8.00 -17.69
C LYS A 27 28.59 -7.41 -16.31
N ASP A 28 29.81 -6.88 -16.14
CA ASP A 28 30.26 -6.32 -14.87
C ASP A 28 29.53 -5.03 -14.54
N ALA A 29 29.34 -4.16 -15.53
CA ALA A 29 28.58 -2.92 -15.37
C ALA A 29 27.10 -3.20 -15.08
N GLY A 30 26.49 -4.17 -15.77
CA GLY A 30 25.11 -4.60 -15.50
C GLY A 30 24.92 -5.20 -14.10
N PHE A 31 25.91 -5.96 -13.62
CA PHE A 31 25.93 -6.48 -12.26
C PHE A 31 26.00 -5.36 -11.22
N VAL A 32 26.90 -4.40 -11.37
CA VAL A 32 27.04 -3.26 -10.45
C VAL A 32 25.75 -2.44 -10.37
N LEU A 33 25.10 -2.15 -11.50
CA LEU A 33 23.82 -1.43 -11.53
C LEU A 33 22.70 -2.22 -10.84
N THR A 34 22.64 -3.53 -11.06
CA THR A 34 21.66 -4.40 -10.40
C THR A 34 21.89 -4.44 -8.89
N LEU A 35 23.15 -4.57 -8.45
CA LEU A 35 23.54 -4.54 -7.04
C LEU A 35 23.15 -3.21 -6.38
N LEU A 36 23.37 -2.09 -7.06
CA LEU A 36 22.97 -0.77 -6.57
C LEU A 36 21.46 -0.69 -6.30
N ILE A 37 20.63 -1.21 -7.22
CA ILE A 37 19.18 -1.22 -7.05
C ILE A 37 18.75 -2.15 -5.92
N LEU A 38 19.43 -3.29 -5.74
CA LEU A 38 19.18 -4.18 -4.60
C LEU A 38 19.46 -3.48 -3.27
N ILE A 39 20.55 -2.71 -3.16
CA ILE A 39 20.88 -1.91 -1.97
C ILE A 39 19.80 -0.86 -1.71
N LEU A 40 19.39 -0.10 -2.74
CA LEU A 40 18.32 0.90 -2.62
C LEU A 40 17.00 0.27 -2.19
N THR A 41 16.67 -0.90 -2.72
CA THR A 41 15.46 -1.65 -2.37
C THR A 41 15.51 -2.10 -0.90
N ALA A 42 16.65 -2.61 -0.44
CA ALA A 42 16.84 -3.00 0.95
C ALA A 42 16.67 -1.81 1.92
N LEU A 43 17.25 -0.66 1.59
CA LEU A 43 17.07 0.57 2.38
C LEU A 43 15.61 1.03 2.40
N SER A 44 14.93 0.98 1.24
CA SER A 44 13.50 1.33 1.15
C SER A 44 12.63 0.43 2.04
N CYS A 45 12.95 -0.87 2.13
CA CYS A 45 12.22 -1.82 2.95
C CYS A 45 12.28 -1.44 4.44
N VAL A 46 13.46 -1.02 4.93
CA VAL A 46 13.63 -0.55 6.31
C VAL A 46 12.79 0.70 6.59
N SER A 47 12.75 1.64 5.64
CA SER A 47 11.92 2.85 5.76
C SER A 47 10.43 2.51 5.80
N VAL A 48 9.97 1.63 4.91
CA VAL A 48 8.55 1.21 4.86
C VAL A 48 8.17 0.46 6.13
N LEU A 49 8.98 -0.47 6.61
CA LEU A 49 8.73 -1.20 7.85
C LEU A 49 8.60 -0.25 9.05
N THR A 50 9.44 0.77 9.10
CA THR A 50 9.37 1.82 10.15
C THR A 50 8.07 2.62 10.06
N ALA A 51 7.63 2.99 8.85
CA ALA A 51 6.38 3.71 8.64
C ALA A 51 5.16 2.87 9.05
N VAL A 52 5.10 1.61 8.61
CA VAL A 52 4.01 0.67 8.95
C VAL A 52 3.93 0.44 10.46
N SER A 53 5.07 0.32 11.12
CA SER A 53 5.13 0.18 12.59
C SER A 53 4.49 1.37 13.32
N ARG A 54 4.78 2.61 12.88
CA ARG A 54 4.18 3.83 13.46
C ARG A 54 2.68 3.92 13.23
N VAL A 55 2.21 3.55 12.05
CA VAL A 55 0.78 3.52 11.71
C VAL A 55 0.06 2.47 12.56
N THR A 56 0.63 1.27 12.66
CA THR A 56 0.09 0.16 13.46
C THR A 56 -0.01 0.56 14.94
N TRP A 57 1.04 1.20 15.47
CA TRP A 57 1.03 1.72 16.83
C TRP A 57 -0.04 2.80 17.04
N ALA A 58 -0.22 3.74 16.10
CA ALA A 58 -1.24 4.76 16.19
C ALA A 58 -2.66 4.15 16.23
N PHE A 59 -2.94 3.16 15.37
CA PHE A 59 -4.20 2.42 15.42
C PHE A 59 -4.37 1.61 16.72
N ALA A 60 -3.29 1.06 17.28
CA ALA A 60 -3.34 0.38 18.56
C ALA A 60 -3.62 1.35 19.73
N ARG A 61 -3.01 2.55 19.72
CA ARG A 61 -3.27 3.61 20.71
C ARG A 61 -4.74 4.01 20.73
N ASP A 62 -5.35 4.13 19.55
CA ASP A 62 -6.77 4.48 19.40
C ASP A 62 -7.70 3.27 19.61
N ARG A 63 -7.16 2.14 20.11
CA ARG A 63 -7.85 0.87 20.41
C ARG A 63 -8.61 0.27 19.22
N ALA A 64 -8.19 0.59 18.00
CA ALA A 64 -8.81 0.09 16.78
C ALA A 64 -8.39 -1.35 16.41
N LEU A 65 -7.27 -1.84 16.97
CA LEU A 65 -6.73 -3.18 16.71
C LEU A 65 -7.10 -4.21 17.80
N PRO A 66 -7.25 -5.50 17.44
CA PRO A 66 -7.28 -6.58 18.41
C PRO A 66 -5.95 -6.61 19.19
N PHE A 67 -6.01 -6.90 20.49
CA PHE A 67 -4.85 -6.83 21.40
C PHE A 67 -4.13 -5.47 21.39
N SER A 68 -4.88 -4.38 21.19
CA SER A 68 -4.38 -2.99 21.20
C SER A 68 -3.43 -2.68 22.35
N ARG A 69 -3.65 -3.24 23.56
CA ARG A 69 -2.78 -3.05 24.74
C ARG A 69 -1.35 -3.55 24.57
N VAL A 70 -1.10 -4.51 23.68
CA VAL A 70 0.25 -5.05 23.41
C VAL A 70 0.92 -4.21 22.34
N PHE A 71 0.21 -3.95 21.23
CA PHE A 71 0.75 -3.21 20.09
C PHE A 71 0.87 -1.71 20.33
N SER A 72 0.20 -1.15 21.35
CA SER A 72 0.33 0.25 21.75
C SER A 72 1.56 0.51 22.64
N GLN A 73 2.30 -0.52 23.06
CA GLN A 73 3.46 -0.36 23.93
C GLN A 73 4.68 0.15 23.15
N VAL A 74 5.33 1.17 23.70
CA VAL A 74 6.57 1.73 23.19
C VAL A 74 7.70 1.36 24.14
N ASN A 75 8.83 0.91 23.61
CA ASN A 75 10.00 0.63 24.42
C ASN A 75 10.62 1.95 24.90
N SER A 76 10.82 2.10 26.21
CA SER A 76 11.34 3.31 26.84
C SER A 76 12.79 3.64 26.48
N LYS A 77 13.59 2.64 26.08
CA LYS A 77 15.01 2.83 25.72
C LYS A 77 15.20 3.29 24.28
N THR A 78 14.41 2.75 23.36
CA THR A 78 14.55 3.01 21.91
C THR A 78 13.51 3.97 21.37
N GLY A 79 12.44 4.28 22.13
CA GLY A 79 11.33 5.10 21.67
C GLY A 79 10.53 4.47 20.53
N THR A 80 10.70 3.16 20.28
CA THR A 80 10.08 2.46 19.15
C THR A 80 9.04 1.43 19.60
N PRO A 81 7.92 1.26 18.87
CA PRO A 81 6.91 0.27 19.18
C PRO A 81 7.33 -1.12 18.66
N VAL A 82 8.17 -1.81 19.42
CA VAL A 82 8.80 -3.08 19.03
C VAL A 82 7.77 -4.16 18.68
N TYR A 83 6.67 -4.27 19.45
CA TYR A 83 5.62 -5.25 19.17
C TYR A 83 4.86 -4.97 17.87
N ALA A 84 4.64 -3.69 17.53
CA ALA A 84 4.04 -3.30 16.26
C ALA A 84 4.97 -3.60 15.08
N THR A 85 6.27 -3.35 15.25
CA THR A 85 7.29 -3.72 14.25
C THR A 85 7.35 -5.23 14.04
N ALA A 86 7.34 -6.01 15.12
CA ALA A 86 7.38 -7.47 15.04
C ALA A 86 6.13 -8.03 14.35
N LEU A 87 4.95 -7.48 14.63
CA LEU A 87 3.71 -7.84 13.93
C LEU A 87 3.82 -7.57 12.42
N ALA A 88 4.24 -6.35 12.05
CA ALA A 88 4.41 -5.97 10.64
C ALA A 88 5.41 -6.86 9.91
N ALA A 89 6.58 -7.12 10.52
CA ALA A 89 7.61 -7.99 9.96
C ALA A 89 7.11 -9.44 9.82
N THR A 90 6.35 -9.95 10.78
CA THR A 90 5.78 -11.29 10.73
C THR A 90 4.77 -11.42 9.60
N ILE A 91 3.85 -10.45 9.45
CA ILE A 91 2.86 -10.45 8.37
C ILE A 91 3.56 -10.36 7.00
N MET A 92 4.55 -9.48 6.85
CA MET A 92 5.33 -9.36 5.61
C MET A 92 6.09 -10.66 5.29
N GLY A 93 6.69 -11.31 6.30
CA GLY A 93 7.35 -12.60 6.13
C GLY A 93 6.39 -13.71 5.69
N LEU A 94 5.20 -13.79 6.31
CA LEU A 94 4.15 -14.74 5.93
C LEU A 94 3.67 -14.52 4.50
N LEU A 95 3.45 -13.27 4.09
CA LEU A 95 3.10 -12.93 2.71
C LEU A 95 4.21 -13.30 1.72
N GLY A 96 5.48 -13.15 2.11
CA GLY A 96 6.62 -13.58 1.30
C GLY A 96 6.68 -15.10 1.08
N ILE A 97 6.33 -15.88 2.10
CA ILE A 97 6.30 -17.35 2.02
C ILE A 97 5.26 -17.85 1.00
N ILE A 98 4.16 -17.11 0.79
CA ILE A 98 3.13 -17.47 -0.20
C ILE A 98 3.72 -17.62 -1.61
N ASN A 99 4.73 -16.82 -1.94
CA ASN A 99 5.39 -16.90 -3.25
C ASN A 99 6.06 -18.27 -3.52
N LEU A 100 6.42 -19.03 -2.48
CA LEU A 100 6.96 -20.39 -2.63
C LEU A 100 5.89 -21.41 -3.04
N GLY A 101 4.64 -21.19 -2.65
CA GLY A 101 3.52 -22.08 -2.95
C GLY A 101 2.76 -21.70 -4.21
N SER A 102 2.52 -20.40 -4.43
CA SER A 102 1.80 -19.91 -5.60
C SER A 102 2.23 -18.48 -5.93
N SER A 103 2.85 -18.33 -7.10
CA SER A 103 3.17 -17.02 -7.68
C SER A 103 1.90 -16.21 -7.99
N ALA A 104 0.84 -16.87 -8.46
CA ALA A 104 -0.45 -16.25 -8.74
C ALA A 104 -1.07 -15.60 -7.48
N ALA A 105 -1.04 -16.33 -6.35
CA ALA A 105 -1.52 -15.81 -5.08
C ALA A 105 -0.70 -14.61 -4.61
N PHE A 106 0.63 -14.71 -4.70
CA PHE A 106 1.53 -13.60 -4.35
C PHE A 106 1.27 -12.36 -5.21
N THR A 107 1.16 -12.51 -6.53
CA THR A 107 0.83 -11.41 -7.44
C THR A 107 -0.52 -10.77 -7.09
N ALA A 108 -1.54 -11.57 -6.75
CA ALA A 108 -2.82 -11.05 -6.31
C ALA A 108 -2.70 -10.18 -5.04
N PHE A 109 -1.91 -10.58 -4.04
CA PHE A 109 -1.65 -9.75 -2.85
C PHE A 109 -0.95 -8.44 -3.17
N ILE A 110 0.06 -8.47 -4.06
CA ILE A 110 0.76 -7.25 -4.49
C ILE A 110 -0.21 -6.29 -5.20
N SER A 111 -1.06 -6.79 -6.10
CA SER A 111 -2.10 -5.99 -6.76
C SER A 111 -3.09 -5.39 -5.77
N VAL A 112 -3.53 -6.15 -4.77
CA VAL A 112 -4.41 -5.62 -3.70
C VAL A 112 -3.72 -4.55 -2.87
N GLY A 113 -2.41 -4.66 -2.62
CA GLY A 113 -1.64 -3.60 -1.93
C GLY A 113 -1.72 -2.26 -2.67
N VAL A 114 -1.55 -2.28 -3.98
CA VAL A 114 -1.67 -1.07 -4.83
C VAL A 114 -3.10 -0.56 -4.87
N MET A 115 -4.08 -1.46 -5.08
CA MET A 115 -5.51 -1.10 -5.10
C MET A 115 -5.97 -0.53 -3.74
N GLY A 116 -5.49 -1.09 -2.63
CA GLY A 116 -5.79 -0.62 -1.28
C GLY A 116 -5.21 0.77 -1.01
N LEU A 117 -4.01 1.06 -1.51
CA LEU A 117 -3.42 2.40 -1.45
C LEU A 117 -4.25 3.40 -2.26
N ALA A 118 -4.62 3.05 -3.49
CA ALA A 118 -5.47 3.88 -4.35
C ALA A 118 -6.83 4.17 -3.71
N LEU A 119 -7.47 3.15 -3.11
CA LEU A 119 -8.70 3.30 -2.35
C LEU A 119 -8.54 4.19 -1.12
N SER A 120 -7.42 4.05 -0.38
CA SER A 120 -7.12 4.91 0.77
C SER A 120 -7.02 6.39 0.38
N TYR A 121 -6.58 6.71 -0.83
CA TYR A 121 -6.61 8.07 -1.36
C TYR A 121 -7.99 8.48 -1.89
N ALA A 122 -8.75 7.55 -2.46
CA ALA A 122 -10.10 7.83 -2.94
C ALA A 122 -11.08 8.22 -1.81
N VAL A 123 -10.99 7.58 -0.64
CA VAL A 123 -11.89 7.86 0.50
C VAL A 123 -11.92 9.34 0.91
N PRO A 124 -10.80 10.01 1.26
CA PRO A 124 -10.83 11.43 1.63
C PRO A 124 -11.23 12.33 0.46
N ILE A 125 -10.90 11.97 -0.78
CA ILE A 125 -11.31 12.73 -1.98
C ILE A 125 -12.83 12.67 -2.17
N ALA A 126 -13.41 11.48 -2.01
CA ALA A 126 -14.85 11.27 -2.09
C ALA A 126 -15.60 12.00 -0.97
N ILE A 127 -15.11 11.92 0.27
CA ILE A 127 -15.64 12.69 1.41
C ILE A 127 -15.58 14.19 1.12
N SER A 128 -14.44 14.69 0.62
CA SER A 128 -14.28 16.10 0.25
C SER A 128 -15.30 16.54 -0.81
N LEU A 129 -15.58 15.71 -1.82
CA LEU A 129 -16.62 15.98 -2.82
C LEU A 129 -18.03 15.94 -2.21
N TRP A 130 -18.32 14.97 -1.34
CA TRP A 130 -19.61 14.84 -0.67
C TRP A 130 -19.96 16.07 0.16
N PHE A 131 -18.99 16.62 0.89
CA PHE A 131 -19.13 17.85 1.66
C PHE A 131 -18.91 19.13 0.83
N LYS A 132 -18.92 19.03 -0.51
CA LYS A 132 -18.73 20.17 -1.45
C LYS A 132 -17.47 20.99 -1.18
N ARG A 133 -16.41 20.32 -0.71
CA ARG A 133 -15.10 20.91 -0.35
C ARG A 133 -15.18 22.00 0.73
N LYS A 134 -16.21 22.03 1.58
CA LYS A 134 -16.37 23.04 2.64
C LYS A 134 -15.19 23.08 3.62
N GLU A 135 -14.74 21.90 4.06
CA GLU A 135 -13.58 21.77 4.98
C GLU A 135 -12.26 22.18 4.30
N VAL A 136 -12.15 22.01 2.99
CA VAL A 136 -10.95 22.36 2.20
C VAL A 136 -10.96 23.83 1.77
N GLU A 137 -12.12 24.49 1.82
CA GLU A 137 -12.23 25.93 1.59
C GLU A 137 -11.60 26.75 2.72
N GLN A 138 -11.62 26.22 3.95
CA GLN A 138 -10.99 26.84 5.12
C GLN A 138 -9.48 26.57 5.21
N ALA A 139 -8.93 25.71 4.34
CA ALA A 139 -7.52 25.38 4.34
C ALA A 139 -6.67 26.58 3.84
N ARG A 140 -5.47 26.73 4.40
CA ARG A 140 -4.50 27.79 4.04
C ARG A 140 -4.19 27.86 2.54
N TRP A 141 -4.36 26.73 1.84
CA TRP A 141 -4.27 26.64 0.39
C TRP A 141 -5.41 25.80 -0.18
N SER A 142 -6.10 26.31 -1.20
CA SER A 142 -7.20 25.63 -1.87
C SER A 142 -7.16 25.92 -3.37
N CYS A 143 -7.25 24.88 -4.21
CA CYS A 143 -7.25 25.00 -5.68
C CYS A 143 -8.52 25.65 -6.28
N GLY A 144 -9.24 26.51 -5.56
CA GLY A 144 -10.53 27.03 -5.97
C GLY A 144 -11.64 25.95 -6.03
N LYS A 145 -12.90 26.37 -5.91
CA LYS A 145 -14.03 25.42 -5.82
C LYS A 145 -14.22 24.60 -7.09
N LYS A 146 -14.22 25.25 -8.26
CA LYS A 146 -14.55 24.61 -9.54
C LYS A 146 -13.42 23.70 -10.03
N SER A 147 -12.20 24.24 -10.11
CA SER A 147 -10.98 23.50 -10.46
C SER A 147 -10.69 22.37 -9.47
N GLY A 148 -10.82 22.60 -8.16
CA GLY A 148 -10.67 21.55 -7.16
C GLY A 148 -11.72 20.43 -7.26
N THR A 149 -12.96 20.75 -7.63
CA THR A 149 -14.01 19.73 -7.86
C THR A 149 -13.69 18.90 -9.11
N PHE A 150 -13.27 19.54 -10.20
CA PHE A 150 -12.87 18.85 -11.42
C PHE A 150 -11.70 17.89 -11.18
N VAL A 151 -10.64 18.35 -10.51
CA VAL A 151 -9.47 17.52 -10.19
C VAL A 151 -9.89 16.32 -9.33
N ASN A 152 -10.71 16.52 -8.30
CA ASN A 152 -11.19 15.42 -7.47
C ASN A 152 -11.99 14.38 -8.28
N LEU A 153 -12.84 14.82 -9.22
CA LEU A 153 -13.60 13.91 -10.10
C LEU A 153 -12.66 13.10 -11.01
N VAL A 154 -11.67 13.76 -11.63
CA VAL A 154 -10.67 13.08 -12.45
C VAL A 154 -9.88 12.07 -11.62
N SER A 155 -9.48 12.43 -10.40
CA SER A 155 -8.79 11.51 -9.49
C SER A 155 -9.63 10.30 -9.12
N LEU A 156 -10.93 10.45 -8.85
CA LEU A 156 -11.82 9.31 -8.59
C LEU A 156 -12.02 8.43 -9.83
N ALA A 157 -12.16 9.03 -11.01
CA ALA A 157 -12.24 8.30 -12.27
C ALA A 157 -10.95 7.52 -12.55
N TRP A 158 -9.79 8.12 -12.23
CA TRP A 158 -8.49 7.48 -12.34
C TRP A 158 -8.35 6.28 -11.39
N VAL A 159 -8.73 6.43 -10.12
CA VAL A 159 -8.72 5.29 -9.18
C VAL A 159 -9.68 4.18 -9.65
N ALA A 160 -10.85 4.53 -10.19
CA ALA A 160 -11.77 3.54 -10.75
C ALA A 160 -11.14 2.78 -11.94
N LEU A 161 -10.41 3.48 -12.80
CA LEU A 161 -9.67 2.87 -13.90
C LEU A 161 -8.55 1.95 -13.39
N GLU A 162 -7.76 2.40 -12.41
CA GLU A 162 -6.71 1.58 -11.78
C GLU A 162 -7.26 0.29 -11.20
N LEU A 163 -8.40 0.33 -10.50
CA LEU A 163 -9.04 -0.87 -9.94
C LEU A 163 -9.37 -1.90 -11.02
N VAL A 164 -9.84 -1.46 -12.18
CA VAL A 164 -10.14 -2.37 -13.31
C VAL A 164 -8.84 -2.91 -13.91
N LEU A 165 -7.86 -2.05 -14.16
CA LEU A 165 -6.59 -2.45 -14.77
C LEU A 165 -5.81 -3.43 -13.89
N PHE A 166 -5.74 -3.21 -12.59
CA PHE A 166 -5.07 -4.12 -11.65
C PHE A 166 -5.85 -5.40 -11.37
N SER A 167 -7.12 -5.48 -11.77
CA SER A 167 -7.91 -6.73 -11.74
C SER A 167 -7.74 -7.57 -13.00
N MET A 168 -7.16 -7.03 -14.07
CA MET A 168 -6.91 -7.76 -15.32
C MET A 168 -5.67 -8.68 -15.20
N PRO A 169 -5.65 -9.82 -15.91
CA PRO A 169 -4.48 -10.70 -15.96
C PRO A 169 -3.32 -10.04 -16.70
N SER A 170 -2.09 -10.33 -16.26
CA SER A 170 -0.86 -9.76 -16.84
C SER A 170 -0.39 -10.47 -18.11
N THR A 171 -0.84 -11.71 -18.35
CA THR A 171 -0.49 -12.49 -19.55
C THR A 171 -1.71 -13.21 -20.13
N LEU A 172 -1.71 -13.35 -21.46
CA LEU A 172 -2.67 -14.16 -22.22
C LEU A 172 -1.91 -15.38 -22.79
N PRO A 173 -2.51 -16.59 -22.82
CA PRO A 173 -3.88 -16.95 -22.46
C PRO A 173 -4.13 -17.01 -20.94
N VAL A 174 -5.39 -16.77 -20.53
CA VAL A 174 -5.79 -16.80 -19.13
C VAL A 174 -5.87 -18.25 -18.66
N THR A 175 -5.05 -18.60 -17.68
CA THR A 175 -5.03 -19.87 -16.97
C THR A 175 -5.33 -19.60 -15.50
N PRO A 176 -5.72 -20.62 -14.71
CA PRO A 176 -5.91 -20.46 -13.27
C PRO A 176 -4.67 -19.88 -12.54
N GLU A 177 -3.47 -20.08 -13.12
CA GLU A 177 -2.20 -19.58 -12.61
C GLU A 177 -1.84 -18.16 -13.11
N SER A 178 -2.38 -17.72 -14.26
CA SER A 178 -2.15 -16.36 -14.78
C SER A 178 -3.27 -15.37 -14.46
N MET A 179 -4.39 -15.84 -13.88
CA MET A 179 -5.50 -14.99 -13.47
C MET A 179 -5.15 -14.17 -12.22
N ASN A 180 -5.42 -12.86 -12.28
CA ASN A 180 -5.25 -11.99 -11.13
C ASN A 180 -6.51 -12.03 -10.24
N TYR A 181 -6.42 -12.70 -9.08
CA TYR A 181 -7.50 -12.80 -8.10
C TYR A 181 -7.61 -11.58 -7.17
N ALA A 182 -7.00 -10.44 -7.52
CA ALA A 182 -6.95 -9.26 -6.68
C ALA A 182 -8.33 -8.80 -6.19
N ILE A 183 -9.36 -8.80 -7.04
CA ILE A 183 -10.70 -8.35 -6.64
C ILE A 183 -11.33 -9.25 -5.55
N VAL A 184 -11.07 -10.55 -5.60
CA VAL A 184 -11.56 -11.52 -4.61
C VAL A 184 -10.86 -11.32 -3.28
N VAL A 185 -9.53 -11.14 -3.32
CA VAL A 185 -8.72 -10.89 -2.13
C VAL A 185 -9.09 -9.54 -1.51
N LEU A 186 -9.29 -8.49 -2.32
CA LEU A 186 -9.73 -7.17 -1.88
C LEU A 186 -11.10 -7.20 -1.20
N THR A 187 -12.09 -7.84 -1.83
CA THR A 187 -13.44 -7.96 -1.24
C THR A 187 -13.42 -8.77 0.05
N GLY A 188 -12.59 -9.83 0.12
CA GLY A 188 -12.32 -10.56 1.36
C GLY A 188 -11.78 -9.66 2.48
N PHE A 189 -10.69 -8.92 2.23
CA PHE A 189 -10.12 -8.00 3.23
C PHE A 189 -11.10 -6.90 3.65
N MET A 190 -11.82 -6.30 2.70
CA MET A 190 -12.82 -5.28 2.99
C MET A 190 -13.95 -5.82 3.86
N SER A 191 -14.45 -7.03 3.56
CA SER A 191 -15.50 -7.66 4.36
C SER A 191 -15.05 -7.94 5.80
N LEU A 192 -13.82 -8.45 5.99
CA LEU A 192 -13.23 -8.66 7.32
C LEU A 192 -13.06 -7.34 8.09
N SER A 193 -12.61 -6.29 7.42
CA SER A 193 -12.47 -4.95 8.00
C SER A 193 -13.81 -4.37 8.44
N ILE A 194 -14.84 -4.46 7.58
CA ILE A 194 -16.21 -4.00 7.89
C ILE A 194 -16.79 -4.80 9.06
N LEU A 195 -16.61 -6.13 9.06
CA LEU A 195 -17.07 -6.99 10.15
C LEU A 195 -16.42 -6.60 11.47
N TRP A 196 -15.10 -6.38 11.49
CA TRP A 196 -14.39 -5.91 12.66
C TRP A 196 -14.87 -4.52 13.13
N TYR A 197 -15.14 -3.62 12.19
CA TYR A 197 -15.68 -2.30 12.49
C TYR A 197 -17.06 -2.38 13.18
N ILE A 198 -17.95 -3.23 12.65
CA ILE A 198 -19.28 -3.47 13.22
C ILE A 198 -19.19 -4.15 14.59
N ILE A 199 -18.25 -5.08 14.81
CA ILE A 199 -18.17 -5.80 16.09
C ILE A 199 -17.58 -4.92 17.19
N HIS A 200 -16.46 -4.25 16.91
CA HIS A 200 -15.61 -3.64 17.93
C HIS A 200 -15.28 -2.17 17.65
N ALA A 201 -14.80 -1.83 16.45
CA ALA A 201 -14.14 -0.54 16.26
C ALA A 201 -15.09 0.65 16.41
N HIS A 202 -16.35 0.56 15.97
CA HIS A 202 -17.32 1.67 16.11
C HIS A 202 -17.68 1.98 17.58
N LYS A 203 -17.47 1.04 18.51
CA LYS A 203 -17.81 1.21 19.93
C LYS A 203 -16.67 1.83 20.74
N VAL A 204 -15.43 1.61 20.29
CA VAL A 204 -14.23 1.95 21.06
C VAL A 204 -13.47 3.12 20.46
N TYR A 205 -13.55 3.31 19.14
CA TYR A 205 -12.88 4.40 18.45
C TYR A 205 -13.50 5.75 18.79
N LYS A 206 -12.80 6.52 19.61
CA LYS A 206 -13.06 7.96 19.76
C LYS A 206 -12.19 8.65 18.73
N GLY A 207 -12.82 9.42 17.83
CA GLY A 207 -12.11 10.21 16.82
C GLY A 207 -11.08 11.15 17.46
N PRO A 208 -10.17 11.74 16.65
CA PRO A 208 -9.16 12.66 17.15
C PRO A 208 -9.80 13.73 18.03
N PRO A 209 -9.24 14.06 19.22
CA PRO A 209 -9.77 15.15 20.02
C PRO A 209 -9.83 16.40 19.14
N ALA A 210 -10.98 17.10 19.15
CA ALA A 210 -11.16 18.30 18.35
C ALA A 210 -9.98 19.25 18.59
N ALA A 211 -9.45 19.87 17.53
CA ALA A 211 -8.25 20.71 17.54
C ALA A 211 -8.26 21.82 18.62
N ALA A 212 -9.44 22.15 19.18
CA ALA A 212 -9.59 23.01 20.35
C ALA A 212 -8.85 22.52 21.62
N ALA A 213 -8.51 21.23 21.72
CA ALA A 213 -7.77 20.68 22.86
C ALA A 213 -6.23 20.75 22.69
N ILE A 214 -5.72 21.16 21.53
CA ILE A 214 -4.27 21.19 21.24
C ILE A 214 -3.64 22.56 21.57
N ILE A 215 -4.46 23.58 21.89
CA ILE A 215 -3.99 24.93 22.26
C ILE A 215 -3.89 25.09 23.79
N VAL A 216 -4.30 24.09 24.57
CA VAL A 216 -4.24 24.13 26.04
C VAL A 216 -3.52 22.89 26.55
N GLU A 217 -2.21 22.81 26.32
CA GLU A 217 -1.23 22.16 27.19
C GLU A 217 0.19 22.65 26.86
#